data_AF-A0A0C2SHK9-F1
#
_entry.id   AF-A0A0C2SHK9-F1
#
_cell.length_a   1.000
_cell.length_b   1.000
_cell.length_c   1.000
_cell.angle_alpha   90.00
_cell.angle_beta   90.00
_cell.angle_gamma   90.00
#
_symmetry.space_group_name_H-M   'P 1'
#
loop_
_entity.id
_entity.type
_entity.pdbx_description
1 polymer ?
#
loop_
_entity_poly.entity_id
_entity_poly.type
_entity_poly.pdbx_seq_one_letter_code
_entity_poly.pdbx_strand_id
1 'polypeptide(L)'
;EPLEALGTEELNTDQLRALDIVRGHLSATASSEDTAQLLMQLVGEGGTGKSRVIQTITRVFELSGIETSLRKGAYTGIAACLIGGRTLHSL
;
A
#
# COMPACT_ATOMS: atom_id res chain seq x y z
N GLU A 1 11.45 3.23 -12.78
CA GLU A 1 11.25 2.04 -11.94
C GLU A 1 10.41 2.41 -10.72
N PRO A 2 9.72 1.44 -10.08
CA PRO A 2 8.99 1.70 -8.84
C PRO A 2 9.93 2.20 -7.74
N LEU A 3 9.41 2.99 -6.80
CA LEU A 3 10.18 3.36 -5.61
C LEU A 3 10.51 2.12 -4.78
N GLU A 4 11.70 2.11 -4.18
CA GLU A 4 12.08 1.08 -3.21
C GLU A 4 11.21 1.19 -1.93
N ALA A 5 10.78 0.04 -1.43
CA ALA A 5 10.10 -0.06 -0.14
C ALA A 5 11.09 0.24 0.99
N LEU A 6 10.60 0.86 2.07
CA LEU A 6 11.43 1.11 3.26
C LEU A 6 11.30 -0.03 4.26
N GLY A 7 12.33 -0.23 5.07
CA GLY A 7 12.25 -1.02 6.29
C GLY A 7 11.24 -0.40 7.26
N THR A 8 10.63 -1.23 8.11
CA THR A 8 9.68 -0.77 9.14
C THR A 8 10.28 0.26 10.09
N GLU A 9 11.57 0.13 10.36
CA GLU A 9 12.41 0.97 11.21
C GLU A 9 12.73 2.34 10.59
N GLU A 10 12.57 2.48 9.28
CA GLU A 10 12.80 3.74 8.56
C GLU A 10 11.52 4.56 8.38
N LEU A 11 10.35 3.99 8.71
CA LEU A 11 9.07 4.70 8.64
C LEU A 11 8.92 5.67 9.81
N ASN A 12 8.44 6.87 9.51
CA ASN A 12 7.99 7.77 10.57
C ASN A 12 6.68 7.25 11.21
N THR A 13 6.29 7.86 12.33
CA THR A 13 5.12 7.42 13.12
C THR A 13 3.83 7.36 12.31
N ASP A 14 3.58 8.30 11.41
CA ASP A 14 2.33 8.34 10.62
C ASP A 14 2.34 7.31 9.48
N GLN A 15 3.50 7.11 8.86
CA GLN A 15 3.70 6.08 7.84
C GLN A 15 3.59 4.68 8.44
N LEU A 16 4.17 4.46 9.62
CA LEU A 16 4.08 3.22 10.36
C LEU A 16 2.63 2.95 10.79
N ARG A 17 1.92 3.97 11.31
CA ARG A 17 0.49 3.86 11.63
C ARG A 17 -0.33 3.43 10.42
N ALA A 18 -0.07 4.02 9.25
CA ALA A 18 -0.76 3.64 8.02
C ALA A 18 -0.49 2.18 7.62
N LEU A 19 0.76 1.73 7.76
CA LEU A 19 1.13 0.34 7.52
C LEU A 19 0.45 -0.62 8.50
N ASP A 20 0.39 -0.26 9.79
CA ASP A 20 -0.18 -1.10 10.83
C ASP A 20 -1.70 -1.27 10.68
N ILE A 21 -2.42 -0.23 10.23
CA ILE A 21 -3.84 -0.33 9.89
C ILE A 21 -4.05 -1.40 8.80
N VAL A 22 -3.22 -1.38 7.76
CA VAL A 22 -3.31 -2.35 6.65
C VAL A 22 -2.94 -3.75 7.12
N ARG A 23 -1.87 -3.91 7.91
CA ARG A 23 -1.47 -5.21 8.48
C ARG A 23 -2.54 -5.81 9.38
N GLY A 24 -3.14 -4.98 10.25
CA GLY A 24 -4.25 -5.40 11.11
C GLY A 24 -5.44 -5.88 10.29
N HIS A 25 -5.81 -5.16 9.23
CA HIS A 25 -6.90 -5.57 8.33
C HIS A 25 -6.60 -6.88 7.59
N LEU A 26 -5.37 -7.05 7.09
CA LEU A 26 -4.95 -8.31 6.46
C LEU A 26 -5.05 -9.49 7.42
N SER A 27 -4.58 -9.33 8.66
CA SER A 27 -4.67 -10.37 9.69
C SER A 27 -6.13 -10.69 10.03
N ALA A 28 -7.00 -9.69 10.14
CA ALA A 28 -8.41 -9.91 10.42
C ALA A 28 -9.10 -10.67 9.27
N THR A 29 -8.86 -10.24 8.03
CA THR A 29 -9.42 -10.86 6.81
C THR A 29 -8.99 -12.32 6.67
N ALA A 30 -7.75 -12.66 7.05
CA ALA A 30 -7.28 -14.04 7.03
C ALA A 30 -7.96 -14.93 8.09
N SER A 31 -8.51 -14.34 9.16
CA SER A 31 -9.11 -15.06 10.30
C SER A 31 -10.64 -15.13 10.27
N SER A 32 -11.30 -14.31 9.45
CA SER A 32 -12.75 -14.20 9.41
C SER A 32 -13.25 -13.74 8.03
N GLU A 33 -14.25 -14.44 7.51
CA GLU A 33 -14.94 -14.08 6.27
C GLU A 33 -15.81 -12.81 6.39
N ASP A 34 -16.15 -12.38 7.61
CA ASP A 34 -17.02 -11.22 7.89
C ASP A 34 -16.26 -9.90 8.12
N THR A 35 -14.96 -9.84 7.77
CA THR A 35 -14.18 -8.62 7.94
C THR A 35 -14.66 -7.53 6.98
N ALA A 36 -15.17 -6.43 7.52
CA ALA A 36 -15.60 -5.28 6.71
C ALA A 36 -14.45 -4.71 5.85
N GLN A 37 -14.80 -4.16 4.68
CA GLN A 37 -13.84 -3.56 3.78
C GLN A 37 -13.11 -2.38 4.45
N LEU A 38 -11.77 -2.37 4.38
CA LEU A 38 -10.98 -1.21 4.77
C LEU A 38 -11.07 -0.13 3.69
N LEU A 39 -11.67 1.00 4.04
CA LEU A 39 -11.64 2.23 3.25
C LEU A 39 -10.73 3.24 3.94
N MET A 40 -9.56 3.48 3.36
CA MET A 40 -8.53 4.33 3.95
C MET A 40 -8.13 5.45 3.00
N GLN A 41 -8.13 6.69 3.50
CA GLN A 41 -7.58 7.85 2.81
C GLN A 41 -6.28 8.29 3.50
N LEU A 42 -5.16 8.16 2.80
CA LEU A 42 -3.87 8.66 3.26
C LEU A 42 -3.62 10.07 2.72
N VAL A 43 -3.73 11.08 3.59
CA VAL A 43 -3.56 12.50 3.24
C VAL A 43 -2.21 13.00 3.75
N GLY A 44 -1.65 13.98 3.06
CA GLY A 44 -0.44 14.69 3.47
C GLY A 44 0.10 15.54 2.33
N GLU A 45 0.93 16.52 2.65
CA GLU A 45 1.56 17.42 1.68
C GLU A 45 2.42 16.66 0.65
N GLY A 46 2.75 17.33 -0.47
CA GLY A 46 3.70 16.79 -1.43
C GLY A 46 5.04 16.46 -0.76
N GLY A 47 5.65 15.32 -1.09
CA GLY A 47 6.96 14.94 -0.55
C GLY A 47 6.96 14.20 0.80
N THR A 48 5.81 14.01 1.45
CA THR A 48 5.73 13.31 2.76
C THR A 48 5.90 11.79 2.71
N GLY A 49 6.27 11.22 1.56
CA GLY A 49 6.55 9.78 1.42
C GLY A 49 5.32 8.87 1.31
N LYS A 50 4.12 9.39 1.00
CA LYS A 50 2.90 8.56 0.78
C LYS A 50 3.12 7.42 -0.21
N SER A 51 3.82 7.67 -1.33
CA SER A 51 4.16 6.63 -2.30
C SER A 51 5.07 5.56 -1.71
N ARG A 52 5.94 5.90 -0.74
CA ARG A 52 6.77 4.91 -0.02
C ARG A 52 5.94 4.02 0.90
N VAL A 53 4.89 4.57 1.52
CA VAL A 53 3.92 3.76 2.28
C VAL A 53 3.27 2.73 1.37
N ILE A 54 2.84 3.12 0.16
CA ILE A 54 2.27 2.19 -0.83
C ILE A 54 3.28 1.08 -1.20
N GLN A 55 4.57 1.41 -1.36
CA GLN A 55 5.59 0.40 -1.65
C GLN A 55 5.84 -0.55 -0.48
N THR A 56 5.84 -0.02 0.74
CA THR A 56 6.02 -0.84 1.95
C THR A 56 4.82 -1.77 2.15
N ILE A 57 3.60 -1.30 1.87
CA ILE A 57 2.40 -2.14 1.81
C ILE A 57 2.58 -3.21 0.72
N THR A 58 3.00 -2.84 -0.49
CA THR A 58 3.25 -3.80 -1.58
C THR A 58 4.20 -4.90 -1.12
N ARG A 59 5.29 -4.53 -0.43
CA ARG A 59 6.26 -5.49 0.11
C ARG A 59 5.65 -6.42 1.15
N VAL A 60 4.71 -5.95 1.97
CA VAL A 60 3.98 -6.82 2.91
C VAL A 60 3.16 -7.87 2.17
N PHE A 61 2.48 -7.53 1.09
CA PHE A 61 1.72 -8.50 0.29
C PHE A 61 2.63 -9.54 -0.37
N GLU A 62 3.78 -9.12 -0.91
CA GLU A 62 4.79 -10.01 -1.48
C GLU A 62 5.37 -10.98 -0.43
N LEU A 63 5.77 -10.45 0.73
CA LEU A 63 6.30 -11.27 1.83
C LEU A 63 5.28 -12.24 2.41
N SER A 64 3.99 -11.93 2.25
CA SER A 64 2.88 -12.77 2.66
C SER A 64 2.46 -13.79 1.58
N GLY A 65 3.07 -13.77 0.39
CA GLY A 65 2.75 -14.67 -0.72
C GLY A 65 1.35 -14.47 -1.32
N ILE A 66 0.78 -13.27 -1.15
CA ILE A 66 -0.56 -12.89 -1.63
C ILE A 66 -0.51 -11.69 -2.58
N GLU A 67 0.62 -11.47 -3.25
CA GLU A 67 0.84 -10.33 -4.15
C GLU A 67 -0.20 -10.22 -5.26
N THR A 68 -0.76 -11.34 -5.71
CA THR A 68 -1.81 -11.39 -6.75
C THR A 68 -3.14 -10.79 -6.28
N SER A 69 -3.35 -10.66 -4.96
CA SER A 69 -4.54 -10.03 -4.39
C SER A 69 -4.47 -8.49 -4.36
N LEU A 70 -3.29 -7.91 -4.58
CA LEU A 70 -3.08 -6.46 -4.54
C LEU A 70 -3.10 -5.85 -5.94
N ARG A 71 -4.13 -5.06 -6.24
CA ARG A 71 -4.18 -4.22 -7.44
C ARG A 71 -3.82 -2.77 -7.11
N LYS A 72 -2.93 -2.18 -7.91
CA LYS A 72 -2.44 -0.80 -7.74
C LYS A 72 -2.81 0.05 -8.93
N GLY A 73 -3.54 1.14 -8.67
CA GLY A 73 -4.07 2.05 -9.68
C GLY A 73 -3.66 3.49 -9.43
N ALA A 74 -3.46 4.26 -10.50
CA ALA A 74 -3.26 5.71 -10.43
C ALA A 74 -3.94 6.44 -11.61
N TYR A 75 -4.16 7.75 -11.49
CA TYR A 75 -4.81 8.54 -12.54
C TYR A 75 -3.90 8.82 -13.76
N THR A 76 -2.59 8.91 -13.56
CA THR A 76 -1.61 9.22 -14.62
C THR A 76 -0.60 8.09 -14.80
N GLY A 77 -0.05 7.96 -16.01
CA GLY A 77 0.95 6.93 -16.32
C GLY A 77 2.20 7.02 -15.43
N ILE A 78 2.68 8.24 -15.16
CA ILE A 78 3.85 8.45 -14.30
C ILE A 78 3.57 8.00 -12.86
N ALA A 79 2.40 8.33 -12.32
CA ALA A 79 2.03 7.89 -10.98
C ALA A 79 1.84 6.37 -10.90
N ALA A 80 1.28 5.75 -11.95
CA ALA A 80 1.14 4.30 -12.04
C ALA A 80 2.51 3.60 -12.05
N CYS A 81 3.46 4.09 -12.87
CA CYS A 81 4.83 3.58 -12.89
C CYS A 81 5.51 3.71 -11.53
N LEU A 82 5.31 4.83 -10.82
CA LEU A 82 5.94 5.10 -9.52
C LEU A 82 5.55 4.09 -8.43
N ILE A 83 4.29 3.63 -8.47
CA ILE A 83 3.76 2.62 -7.54
C ILE A 83 3.87 1.18 -8.07
N GLY A 84 4.46 0.99 -9.26
CA GLY A 84 4.50 -0.30 -9.93
C GLY A 84 3.10 -0.87 -10.20
N GLY A 85 2.18 0.00 -10.66
CA GLY A 85 0.79 -0.31 -10.96
C GLY A 85 0.40 0.05 -12.39
N ARG A 86 -0.91 0.14 -12.64
CA ARG A 86 -1.50 0.56 -13.92
C ARG A 86 -2.30 1.84 -13.75
N THR A 87 -2.63 2.49 -14.86
CA THR A 87 -3.63 3.57 -14.81
C THR A 87 -4.99 2.99 -14.45
N LEU A 88 -5.85 3.77 -13.77
CA LEU A 88 -7.21 3.32 -13.42
C LEU A 88 -8.04 2.92 -14.65
N HIS A 89 -7.81 3.57 -15.79
CA HIS A 89 -8.46 3.25 -17.06
C HIS A 89 -7.98 1.92 -17.68
N SER A 90 -6.91 1.33 -17.15
CA SER A 90 -6.30 0.09 -17.67
C SER A 90 -6.30 -1.05 -16.64
N LEU A 91 -6.96 -0.87 -15.50
CA LEU A 91 -7.22 -1.90 -14.48
C LEU A 91 -8.56 -2.61 -14.74
#